data_AF-A0A8T8HTJ0-F1
#
_entry.id   AF-A0A8T8HTJ0-F1
#
_cell.length_a   1.000
_cell.length_b   1.000
_cell.length_c   1.000
_cell.angle_alpha   90.00
_cell.angle_beta   90.00
_cell.angle_gamma   90.00
#
_symmetry.space_group_name_H-M   'P 1'
#
loop_
_entity.id
_entity.type
_entity.pdbx_description
1 polymer ?
#
loop_
_entity_poly.entity_id
_entity_poly.type
_entity_poly.pdbx_seq_one_letter_code
_entity_poly.pdbx_strand_id
1 'polypeptide(L)'
;SQYPNLTAVVDYGDSWRKSQGAGGYDLRAICITKKNAGDCALSTSAPKPRFFVMGQLHAREITTGDVAYRWIDHLTQGYGTDAEVTALLDSTEVWVVPIANPDGVNIVQQGGNSPRYQRKNANTTNGASCSGTSASHVGVDLNRNTDSHWGGEGTSSNP
;
A
#
# COMPACT_ATOMS: atom_id res chain seq x y z
N SER A 1 -3.54 -19.72 -0.30
CA SER A 1 -2.22 -19.15 0.06
C SER A 1 -1.23 -20.28 0.20
N GLN A 2 0.02 -20.09 -0.23
CA GLN A 2 1.13 -21.05 -0.03
C GLN A 2 1.57 -21.14 1.45
N TYR A 3 1.34 -20.07 2.24
CA TYR A 3 1.71 -19.99 3.66
C TYR A 3 0.48 -19.70 4.54
N PRO A 4 -0.54 -20.57 4.57
CA PRO A 4 -1.82 -20.27 5.22
C PRO A 4 -1.71 -20.06 6.73
N ASN A 5 -0.74 -20.72 7.38
CA ASN A 5 -0.47 -20.61 8.82
C ASN A 5 0.33 -19.36 9.19
N LEU A 6 0.87 -18.64 8.20
CA LEU A 6 1.66 -17.43 8.43
C LEU A 6 0.99 -16.17 7.90
N THR A 7 0.16 -16.28 6.85
CA THR A 7 -0.30 -15.11 6.07
C THR A 7 -1.81 -14.99 6.02
N ALA A 8 -2.32 -13.79 6.24
CA ALA A 8 -3.71 -13.42 5.95
C ALA A 8 -3.74 -12.22 5.01
N VAL A 9 -4.62 -12.26 4.02
CA VAL A 9 -4.94 -11.11 3.17
C VAL A 9 -6.18 -10.46 3.73
N VAL A 10 -6.10 -9.16 4.00
CA VAL A 10 -7.17 -8.37 4.59
C VAL A 10 -7.52 -7.25 3.64
N ASP A 11 -8.78 -7.21 3.22
CA ASP A 11 -9.34 -6.07 2.50
C ASP A 11 -9.63 -4.95 3.51
N TYR A 12 -9.11 -3.74 3.25
CA TYR A 12 -9.29 -2.58 4.12
C TYR A 12 -10.01 -1.42 3.42
N GLY A 13 -10.56 -1.64 2.22
CA GLY A 13 -11.34 -0.64 1.50
C GLY A 13 -11.09 -0.67 -0.01
N ASP A 14 -11.61 0.34 -0.69
CA ASP A 14 -11.58 0.42 -2.16
C ASP A 14 -10.77 1.62 -2.64
N SER A 15 -10.10 1.45 -3.79
CA SER A 15 -9.45 2.56 -4.49
C SER A 15 -10.48 3.61 -4.92
N TRP A 16 -10.02 4.82 -5.25
CA TRP A 16 -10.94 5.90 -5.65
C TRP A 16 -11.74 5.52 -6.90
N ARG A 17 -11.10 4.98 -7.95
CA ARG A 17 -11.84 4.56 -9.16
C ARG A 17 -12.89 3.51 -8.82
N LYS A 18 -12.57 2.56 -7.94
CA LYS A 18 -13.49 1.48 -7.57
C LYS A 18 -14.70 2.03 -6.80
N SER A 19 -14.48 2.97 -5.88
CA SER A 19 -15.59 3.64 -5.18
C SER A 19 -16.47 4.50 -6.09
N GLN A 20 -15.95 4.94 -7.24
CA GLN A 20 -16.73 5.62 -8.28
C GLN A 20 -17.41 4.67 -9.27
N GLY A 21 -17.29 3.35 -9.12
CA GLY A 21 -17.80 2.38 -10.08
C GLY A 21 -17.08 2.39 -11.44
N ALA A 22 -15.89 3.00 -11.53
CA ALA A 22 -15.13 3.18 -12.76
C ALA A 22 -14.08 2.08 -13.00
N GLY A 23 -14.35 0.86 -12.49
CA GLY A 23 -13.31 -0.14 -12.27
C GLY A 23 -12.33 0.28 -11.17
N GLY A 24 -11.26 -0.46 -10.92
CA GLY A 24 -10.27 -0.12 -9.88
C GLY A 24 -9.87 -1.35 -9.07
N TYR A 25 -9.44 -1.13 -7.82
CA TYR A 25 -8.78 -2.17 -7.03
C TYR A 25 -9.28 -2.17 -5.58
N ASP A 26 -9.39 -3.38 -5.02
CA ASP A 26 -9.46 -3.58 -3.57
C ASP A 26 -8.12 -3.14 -2.97
N LEU A 27 -8.19 -2.45 -1.85
CA LEU A 27 -7.03 -2.11 -1.05
C LEU A 27 -6.77 -3.25 -0.07
N ARG A 28 -5.61 -3.90 -0.22
CA ARG A 28 -5.30 -5.13 0.52
C ARG A 28 -4.03 -4.98 1.33
N ALA A 29 -4.10 -5.40 2.59
CA ALA A 29 -2.96 -5.57 3.46
C ALA A 29 -2.67 -7.07 3.63
N ILE A 30 -1.40 -7.41 3.81
CA ILE A 30 -0.94 -8.76 4.11
C ILE A 30 -0.42 -8.76 5.54
N CYS A 31 -1.11 -9.46 6.42
CA CYS A 31 -0.64 -9.73 7.79
C CYS A 31 0.21 -11.01 7.78
N ILE A 32 1.41 -10.93 8.35
CA ILE A 32 2.40 -12.01 8.42
C ILE A 32 2.78 -12.21 9.88
N THR A 33 2.54 -13.39 10.41
CA THR A 33 2.86 -13.78 11.79
C THR A 33 2.69 -15.28 11.96
N LYS A 34 3.30 -15.92 12.94
CA LYS A 34 2.89 -17.26 13.37
C LYS A 34 1.49 -17.18 13.97
N LYS A 35 0.47 -17.55 13.19
CA LYS A 35 -0.92 -17.32 13.58
C LYS A 35 -1.36 -18.17 14.78
N ASN A 36 -1.97 -17.49 15.74
CA ASN A 36 -2.84 -18.06 16.76
C ASN A 36 -4.25 -17.47 16.63
N ALA A 37 -5.19 -17.95 17.45
CA ALA A 37 -6.55 -17.41 17.48
C ALA A 37 -6.54 -15.91 17.83
N GLY A 38 -7.23 -15.11 17.02
CA GLY A 38 -7.31 -13.65 17.20
C GLY A 38 -6.23 -12.85 16.45
N ASP A 39 -5.16 -13.49 15.99
CA ASP A 39 -4.13 -12.81 15.19
C ASP A 39 -4.68 -12.41 13.81
N CYS A 40 -4.14 -11.33 13.25
CA CYS A 40 -4.50 -10.72 11.97
C CYS A 40 -5.97 -10.22 11.88
N ALA A 41 -6.71 -10.16 12.98
CA ALA A 41 -8.06 -9.59 13.00
C ALA A 41 -8.01 -8.06 13.01
N LEU A 42 -8.93 -7.36 12.35
CA LEU A 42 -9.06 -5.89 12.44
C LEU A 42 -9.69 -5.46 13.78
N SER A 43 -9.02 -5.79 14.88
CA SER A 43 -9.41 -5.45 16.26
C SER A 43 -8.28 -4.67 16.95
N THR A 44 -8.66 -3.81 17.90
CA THR A 44 -7.73 -3.14 18.81
C THR A 44 -7.26 -4.05 19.95
N SER A 45 -7.90 -5.20 20.14
CA SER A 45 -7.60 -6.18 21.19
C SER A 45 -6.78 -7.38 20.69
N ALA A 46 -6.04 -7.24 19.60
CA ALA A 46 -5.26 -8.33 19.04
C ALA A 46 -4.15 -8.79 20.03
N PRO A 47 -3.83 -10.10 20.08
CA PRO A 47 -2.92 -10.63 21.10
C PRO A 47 -1.47 -10.14 20.97
N LYS A 48 -1.03 -9.83 19.75
CA LYS A 48 0.34 -9.41 19.44
C LYS A 48 0.41 -7.92 19.06
N PRO A 49 1.53 -7.24 19.36
CA PRO A 49 1.79 -5.91 18.82
C PRO A 49 1.90 -5.94 17.29
N ARG A 50 1.70 -4.78 16.67
CA ARG A 50 1.68 -4.60 15.21
C ARG A 50 2.80 -3.72 14.73
N PHE A 51 3.52 -4.21 13.73
CA PHE A 51 4.41 -3.41 12.91
C PHE A 51 3.78 -3.21 11.54
N PHE A 52 3.79 -1.98 11.02
CA PHE A 52 3.12 -1.65 9.76
C PHE A 52 4.10 -1.05 8.74
N VAL A 53 4.09 -1.58 7.53
CA VAL A 53 4.84 -1.06 6.38
C VAL A 53 3.90 -0.81 5.22
N MET A 54 4.05 0.37 4.61
CA MET A 54 3.33 0.76 3.41
C MET A 54 4.31 1.13 2.31
N GLY A 55 4.16 0.50 1.16
CA GLY A 55 4.90 0.76 -0.07
C GLY A 55 4.05 1.50 -1.10
N GLN A 56 4.74 2.16 -2.03
CA GLN A 56 4.20 2.72 -3.26
C GLN A 56 2.97 3.63 -3.06
N LEU A 57 3.03 4.46 -2.01
CA LEU A 57 2.06 5.54 -1.78
C LEU A 57 2.06 6.55 -2.94
N HIS A 58 3.25 6.87 -3.45
CA HIS A 58 3.39 7.54 -4.73
C HIS A 58 3.54 6.51 -5.84
N ALA A 59 2.70 6.61 -6.86
CA ALA A 59 2.56 5.56 -7.86
C ALA A 59 3.85 5.26 -8.64
N ARG A 60 4.60 6.30 -9.04
CA ARG A 60 5.85 6.17 -9.81
C ARG A 60 7.03 5.58 -9.03
N GLU A 61 6.96 5.47 -7.70
CA GLU A 61 8.06 4.97 -6.86
C GLU A 61 8.02 3.43 -6.78
N ILE A 62 8.05 2.78 -7.95
CA ILE A 62 7.77 1.34 -8.13
C ILE A 62 8.65 0.45 -7.24
N THR A 63 9.94 0.81 -7.10
CA THR A 63 10.90 0.06 -6.27
C THR A 63 10.44 -0.11 -4.83
N THR A 64 9.67 0.83 -4.27
CA THR A 64 9.17 0.72 -2.89
C THR A 64 8.15 -0.41 -2.72
N GLY A 65 7.29 -0.62 -3.73
CA GLY A 65 6.36 -1.75 -3.75
C GLY A 65 7.08 -3.07 -3.98
N ASP A 66 8.07 -3.10 -4.88
CA ASP A 66 8.90 -4.29 -5.13
C ASP A 66 9.67 -4.74 -3.87
N VAL A 67 10.25 -3.78 -3.13
CA VAL A 67 10.92 -4.07 -1.84
C VAL A 67 9.93 -4.59 -0.81
N ALA A 68 8.71 -4.04 -0.73
CA ALA A 68 7.68 -4.54 0.17
C ALA A 68 7.29 -6.00 -0.17
N TYR A 69 7.14 -6.34 -1.45
CA TYR A 69 6.91 -7.73 -1.88
C TYR A 69 8.08 -8.66 -1.55
N ARG A 70 9.33 -8.25 -1.84
CA ARG A 70 10.51 -9.05 -1.47
C ARG A 70 10.63 -9.27 0.03
N TRP A 71 10.20 -8.30 0.84
CA TRP A 71 10.22 -8.44 2.28
C TRP A 71 9.17 -9.44 2.78
N ILE A 72 7.97 -9.46 2.17
CA ILE A 72 6.96 -10.50 2.42
C ILE A 72 7.54 -11.90 2.11
N ASP A 73 8.22 -12.05 0.97
CA ASP A 73 8.88 -13.30 0.59
C ASP A 73 9.96 -13.71 1.60
N HIS A 74 10.83 -12.77 1.99
CA HIS A 74 11.87 -13.02 2.98
C HIS A 74 11.29 -13.47 4.33
N LEU A 75 10.24 -12.82 4.83
CA LEU A 75 9.60 -13.18 6.10
C LEU A 75 8.93 -14.56 6.03
N THR A 76 8.21 -14.85 4.95
CA THR A 76 7.48 -16.12 4.81
C THR A 76 8.41 -17.31 4.55
N GLN A 77 9.49 -17.12 3.81
CA GLN A 77 10.48 -18.17 3.54
C GLN A 77 11.48 -18.34 4.69
N GLY A 78 11.77 -17.28 5.44
CA GLY A 78 12.69 -17.31 6.59
C GLY A 78 12.10 -17.93 7.85
N TYR A 79 10.78 -18.01 8.00
CA TYR A 79 10.17 -18.58 9.20
C TYR A 79 10.56 -20.05 9.42
N GLY A 80 11.11 -20.35 10.60
CA GLY A 80 11.61 -21.69 10.96
C GLY A 80 13.03 -22.01 10.47
N THR A 81 13.67 -21.12 9.71
CA THR A 81 15.05 -21.29 9.22
C THR A 81 15.97 -20.16 9.67
N ASP A 82 15.49 -18.92 9.56
CA ASP A 82 16.14 -17.71 10.07
C ASP A 82 15.64 -17.42 11.50
N ALA A 83 16.56 -17.33 12.45
CA ALA A 83 16.24 -17.15 13.86
C ALA A 83 15.63 -15.77 14.17
N GLU A 84 16.05 -14.71 13.48
CA GLU A 84 15.54 -13.35 13.69
C GLU A 84 14.13 -13.22 13.10
N VAL A 85 13.91 -13.73 11.89
CA VAL A 85 12.58 -13.78 11.28
C VAL A 85 11.62 -14.61 12.14
N THR A 86 12.08 -15.76 12.63
CA THR A 86 11.25 -16.63 13.48
C THR A 86 10.85 -15.91 14.78
N ALA A 87 11.81 -15.27 15.47
CA ALA A 87 11.53 -14.50 16.68
C ALA A 87 10.57 -13.33 16.43
N LEU A 88 10.73 -12.62 15.30
CA LEU A 88 9.84 -11.53 14.90
C LEU A 88 8.41 -12.03 14.71
N LEU A 89 8.21 -13.08 13.90
CA LEU A 89 6.88 -13.57 13.56
C LEU A 89 6.21 -14.36 14.70
N ASP A 90 6.98 -14.91 15.64
CA ASP A 90 6.42 -15.52 16.85
C ASP A 90 5.80 -14.45 17.77
N SER A 91 6.41 -13.26 17.86
CA SER A 91 6.05 -12.21 18.81
C SER A 91 5.21 -11.07 18.26
N THR A 92 5.25 -10.83 16.94
CA THR A 92 4.70 -9.61 16.30
C THR A 92 3.84 -9.95 15.09
N GLU A 93 2.80 -9.15 14.84
CA GLU A 93 2.11 -9.10 13.56
C GLU A 93 2.78 -8.08 12.64
N VAL A 94 3.33 -8.55 11.52
CA VAL A 94 3.88 -7.68 10.48
C VAL A 94 2.82 -7.46 9.41
N TRP A 95 2.33 -6.23 9.30
CA TRP A 95 1.32 -5.82 8.32
C TRP A 95 1.98 -5.05 7.19
N VAL A 96 1.78 -5.52 5.95
CA VAL A 96 2.39 -4.91 4.76
C VAL A 96 1.30 -4.54 3.76
N VAL A 97 1.33 -3.29 3.29
CA VAL A 97 0.58 -2.84 2.12
C VAL A 97 1.59 -2.54 1.01
N PRO A 98 1.82 -3.46 0.06
CA PRO A 98 2.87 -3.25 -0.95
C PRO A 98 2.54 -2.12 -1.92
N ILE A 99 1.26 -1.99 -2.29
CA ILE A 99 0.76 -0.99 -3.22
C ILE A 99 -0.39 -0.22 -2.57
N ALA A 100 -0.09 0.93 -1.99
CA ALA A 100 -1.11 1.77 -1.36
C ALA A 100 -1.91 2.64 -2.35
N ASN A 101 -1.38 2.88 -3.55
CA ASN A 101 -2.01 3.71 -4.58
C ASN A 101 -2.21 2.96 -5.91
N PRO A 102 -3.05 1.90 -5.93
CA PRO A 102 -3.12 1.00 -7.08
C PRO A 102 -3.67 1.65 -8.35
N ASP A 103 -4.62 2.60 -8.24
CA ASP A 103 -5.11 3.34 -9.41
C ASP A 103 -4.01 4.19 -10.05
N GLY A 104 -3.21 4.88 -9.23
CA GLY A 104 -2.08 5.66 -9.73
C GLY A 104 -1.03 4.76 -10.38
N VAL A 105 -0.74 3.61 -9.79
CA VAL A 105 0.20 2.61 -10.34
C VAL A 105 -0.28 2.10 -11.69
N ASN A 106 -1.58 1.84 -11.84
CA ASN A 106 -2.16 1.49 -13.13
C ASN A 106 -1.89 2.58 -14.19
N ILE A 107 -2.02 3.87 -13.84
CA ILE A 107 -1.71 4.97 -14.77
C ILE A 107 -0.23 4.98 -15.17
N VAL A 108 0.68 4.72 -14.22
CA VAL A 108 2.13 4.59 -14.52
C VAL A 108 2.36 3.48 -15.55
N GLN A 109 1.75 2.30 -15.34
CA GLN A 109 1.90 1.12 -16.19
C GLN A 109 1.33 1.30 -17.60
N GLN A 110 0.31 2.15 -17.79
CA GLN A 110 -0.23 2.47 -19.12
C GLN A 110 0.80 3.11 -20.07
N GLY A 111 1.94 3.59 -19.57
CA GLY A 111 3.04 4.08 -20.39
C GLY A 111 3.92 2.97 -21.01
N GLY A 112 3.73 1.71 -20.61
CA GLY A 112 4.54 0.59 -21.10
C GLY A 112 6.04 0.80 -20.86
N ASN A 113 6.84 0.74 -21.94
CA ASN A 113 8.29 0.98 -21.89
C ASN A 113 8.68 2.45 -21.64
N SER A 114 7.71 3.36 -21.62
CA SER A 114 7.89 4.76 -21.23
C SER A 114 6.86 5.11 -20.15
N PRO A 115 7.06 4.64 -18.90
CA PRO A 115 6.09 4.79 -17.83
C PRO A 115 5.69 6.24 -17.61
N ARG A 116 4.41 6.48 -17.34
CA ARG A 116 3.95 7.83 -16.98
C ARG A 116 4.53 8.23 -15.62
N TYR A 117 4.79 9.51 -15.42
CA TYR A 117 5.36 10.00 -14.15
C TYR A 117 4.32 10.22 -13.05
N GLN A 118 3.14 9.60 -13.16
CA GLN A 118 2.03 9.76 -12.21
C GLN A 118 2.48 9.51 -10.78
N ARG A 119 2.27 10.50 -9.91
CA ARG A 119 2.63 10.45 -8.48
C ARG A 119 1.39 10.29 -7.59
N LYS A 120 0.37 11.11 -7.85
CA LYS A 120 -0.85 11.27 -7.05
C LYS A 120 -1.80 10.07 -7.23
N ASN A 121 -2.91 10.05 -6.49
CA ASN A 121 -3.99 9.08 -6.73
C ASN A 121 -4.71 9.35 -8.08
N ALA A 122 -5.82 8.65 -8.36
CA ALA A 122 -6.57 8.84 -9.61
C ALA A 122 -7.82 9.72 -9.47
N ASN A 123 -7.95 10.49 -8.38
CA ASN A 123 -9.14 11.31 -8.14
C ASN A 123 -9.23 12.49 -9.13
N THR A 124 -10.23 12.48 -10.00
CA THR A 124 -10.45 13.53 -11.00
C THR A 124 -11.55 14.51 -10.64
N THR A 125 -12.11 14.48 -9.42
CA THR A 125 -13.25 15.32 -9.00
C THR A 125 -13.01 16.81 -9.27
N ASN A 126 -11.79 17.30 -9.04
CA ASN A 126 -11.42 18.71 -9.21
C ASN A 126 -10.53 18.98 -10.43
N GLY A 127 -10.43 18.02 -11.36
CA GLY A 127 -9.58 18.15 -12.54
C GLY A 127 -9.24 16.80 -13.16
N ALA A 128 -9.60 16.62 -14.44
CA ALA A 128 -9.31 15.41 -15.21
C ALA A 128 -8.26 15.62 -16.31
N SER A 129 -7.99 16.87 -16.67
CA SER A 129 -7.14 17.25 -17.80
C SER A 129 -5.70 17.47 -17.35
N CYS A 130 -4.92 16.39 -17.26
CA CYS A 130 -3.49 16.46 -16.98
C CYS A 130 -2.69 15.65 -18.02
N SER A 131 -1.52 16.14 -18.40
CA SER A 131 -0.69 15.53 -19.45
C SER A 131 0.07 14.28 -19.00
N GLY A 132 0.07 13.97 -17.69
CA GLY A 132 0.78 12.81 -17.13
C GLY A 132 2.30 12.96 -17.11
N THR A 133 2.80 14.18 -17.30
CA THR A 133 4.21 14.56 -17.15
C THR A 133 4.55 14.74 -15.68
N SER A 134 5.84 14.82 -15.33
CA SER A 134 6.31 14.97 -13.94
C SER A 134 5.70 16.14 -13.16
N ALA A 135 5.20 17.17 -13.85
CA ALA A 135 4.59 18.37 -13.29
C ALA A 135 3.06 18.42 -13.45
N SER A 136 2.44 17.49 -14.16
CA SER A 136 1.00 17.52 -14.47
C SER A 136 0.37 16.15 -14.23
N HIS A 137 -0.22 15.97 -13.05
CA HIS A 137 -0.89 14.73 -12.64
C HIS A 137 -2.32 15.02 -12.22
N VAL A 138 -3.25 14.14 -12.60
CA VAL A 138 -4.57 14.08 -11.94
C VAL A 138 -4.39 13.60 -10.50
N GLY A 139 -5.40 13.82 -9.63
CA GLY A 139 -5.43 13.26 -8.29
C GLY A 139 -4.99 14.20 -7.18
N VAL A 140 -4.90 13.63 -5.98
CA VAL A 140 -4.40 14.26 -4.76
C VAL A 140 -3.10 13.55 -4.35
N ASP A 141 -2.12 14.33 -3.86
CA ASP A 141 -0.92 13.76 -3.26
C ASP A 141 -1.28 13.11 -1.92
N LEU A 142 -1.24 11.77 -1.87
CA LEU A 142 -1.65 11.02 -0.69
C LEU A 142 -0.76 11.31 0.53
N ASN A 143 0.50 11.69 0.33
CA ASN A 143 1.41 12.08 1.43
C ASN A 143 1.32 13.58 1.79
N ARG A 144 0.25 14.25 1.35
CA ARG A 144 -0.15 15.60 1.78
C ARG A 144 -1.62 15.64 2.22
N ASN A 145 -2.24 14.48 2.41
CA ASN A 145 -3.67 14.32 2.65
C ASN A 145 -3.96 13.62 3.98
N THR A 146 -3.03 13.68 4.93
CA THR A 146 -3.24 13.28 6.32
C THR A 146 -3.83 14.45 7.11
N ASP A 147 -4.39 14.16 8.29
CA ASP A 147 -4.97 15.16 9.20
C ASP A 147 -3.92 15.97 9.99
N SER A 148 -2.66 15.53 9.97
CA SER A 148 -1.54 16.22 10.62
C SER A 148 -1.01 17.35 9.73
N HIS A 149 -1.03 18.59 10.24
CA HIS A 149 -0.57 19.81 9.54
C HIS A 149 -1.17 19.99 8.14
N TRP A 150 -2.43 19.58 7.97
CA TRP A 150 -3.13 19.62 6.68
C TRP A 150 -3.23 21.04 6.10
N GLY A 151 -2.98 21.18 4.80
CA GLY A 151 -2.99 22.47 4.10
C GLY A 151 -1.88 23.44 4.52
N GLY A 152 -0.91 22.99 5.32
CA GLY A 152 0.23 23.77 5.76
C GLY A 152 1.33 23.92 4.69
N GLU A 153 2.53 24.29 5.14
CA GLU A 153 3.69 24.49 4.27
C GLU A 153 4.05 23.23 3.46
N GLY A 154 4.51 23.43 2.22
CA GLY A 154 4.87 22.31 1.33
C GLY A 154 3.67 21.56 0.72
N THR A 155 2.47 22.14 0.79
CA THR A 155 1.24 21.69 0.09
C THR A 155 0.86 22.66 -1.04
N SER A 156 -0.07 22.25 -1.91
CA SER A 156 -0.68 23.10 -2.94
C SER A 156 -2.20 22.97 -2.86
N SER A 157 -2.91 24.09 -2.97
CA SER A 157 -4.38 24.13 -3.09
C SER A 157 -4.87 24.06 -4.54
N ASN A 158 -3.96 24.11 -5.52
CA ASN A 158 -4.29 23.92 -6.93
C ASN A 158 -4.42 22.42 -7.24
N PRO A 159 -5.59 21.93 -7.68
CA PRO A 159 -5.81 20.52 -8.02
C PRO A 159 -4.95 20.01 -9.19
#